data_AF-A0A520Y5U7-F1
#
_entry.id   AF-A0A520Y5U7-F1
#
_cell.length_a   1.000
_cell.length_b   1.000
_cell.length_c   1.000
_cell.angle_alpha   90.00
_cell.angle_beta   90.00
_cell.angle_gamma   90.00
#
_symmetry.space_group_name_H-M   'P 1'
#
loop_
_entity.id
_entity.type
_entity.pdbx_description
1 polymer ?
#
loop_
_entity_poly.entity_id
_entity_poly.type
_entity_poly.pdbx_seq_one_letter_code
_entity_poly.pdbx_strand_id
1 'polypeptide(L)' 'FDGIMVTAAASEIPKMLVDQLDIGGRMVLPLGEDGGHQQLCLLRKTGNGTVEENLLPVRFVPLLRGVEA' A
#
# COMPACT_ATOMS: atom_id res chain seq x y z
N PHE A 1 -6.28 -7.97 -10.02
CA PHE A 1 -5.71 -6.72 -10.59
C PHE A 1 -4.23 -6.91 -10.86
N ASP A 2 -3.77 -6.51 -12.04
CA ASP A 2 -2.34 -6.47 -12.38
C ASP A 2 -1.58 -5.37 -11.62
N GLY A 3 -2.28 -4.27 -11.32
CA GLY A 3 -1.71 -3.09 -10.68
C GLY A 3 -2.72 -2.39 -9.77
N ILE A 4 -2.29 -2.00 -8.57
CA ILE A 4 -3.04 -1.13 -7.65
C ILE A 4 -2.17 0.06 -7.27
N MET A 5 -2.72 1.27 -7.30
CA MET A 5 -2.03 2.48 -6.86
C MET A 5 -2.88 3.15 -5.79
N VAL A 6 -2.31 3.30 -4.60
CA VAL A 6 -2.95 3.99 -3.48
C VAL A 6 -2.31 5.36 -3.34
N THR A 7 -3.12 6.41 -3.35
CA THR A 7 -2.66 7.79 -3.30
C THR A 7 -3.00 8.47 -1.96
N ALA A 8 -3.05 7.68 -0.89
CA ALA A 8 -3.22 8.12 0.50
C ALA A 8 -2.40 7.20 1.43
N ALA A 9 -1.77 7.78 2.44
CA ALA A 9 -0.85 7.09 3.33
C ALA A 9 -1.61 6.11 4.23
N ALA A 10 -1.25 4.83 4.15
CA ALA A 10 -1.76 3.81 5.06
C ALA A 10 -0.76 3.56 6.19
N SER A 11 -1.26 3.33 7.40
CA SER A 11 -0.40 2.95 8.54
C SER A 11 0.20 1.54 8.37
N GLU A 12 -0.51 0.67 7.64
CA GLU A 12 -0.13 -0.70 7.33
C GLU A 12 -0.60 -1.07 5.91
N ILE A 13 -0.03 -2.13 5.34
CA ILE A 13 -0.43 -2.61 4.02
C ILE A 13 -1.86 -3.18 4.09
N PRO A 14 -2.83 -2.65 3.32
CA PRO A 14 -4.20 -3.13 3.38
C PRO A 14 -4.34 -4.53 2.78
N LYS A 15 -4.53 -5.56 3.63
CA LYS A 15 -4.67 -6.95 3.19
C LYS A 15 -5.76 -7.15 2.12
N MET A 16 -6.88 -6.43 2.23
CA MET A 16 -7.96 -6.51 1.24
C MET A 16 -7.51 -6.10 -0.17
N LEU A 17 -6.57 -5.15 -0.31
CA LEU A 17 -6.03 -4.76 -1.61
C LEU A 17 -5.01 -5.78 -2.11
N VAL A 18 -4.21 -6.36 -1.21
CA VAL A 18 -3.28 -7.45 -1.54
C VAL A 18 -4.03 -8.69 -2.05
N ASP A 19 -5.15 -9.03 -1.42
CA ASP A 19 -5.96 -10.19 -1.82
C ASP A 19 -6.55 -10.00 -3.22
N GLN A 20 -6.83 -8.75 -3.63
CA GLN A 20 -7.32 -8.39 -4.98
C GLN A 20 -6.24 -8.29 -6.05
N LEU A 21 -4.94 -8.27 -5.69
CA LEU A 21 -3.86 -8.35 -6.67
C LEU A 21 -3.77 -9.76 -7.26
N ASP A 22 -3.43 -9.85 -8.54
CA ASP A 22 -3.11 -11.12 -9.18
C ASP A 22 -1.69 -11.56 -8.78
N ILE A 23 -1.37 -12.85 -8.93
CA ILE A 23 0.02 -13.32 -8.78
C ILE A 23 0.87 -12.66 -9.89
N GLY A 24 1.97 -12.03 -9.52
CA GLY A 24 2.79 -11.18 -10.40
C GLY A 24 2.33 -9.71 -10.41
N GLY A 25 1.17 -9.41 -9.83
CA GLY A 25 0.63 -8.07 -9.69
C GLY A 25 1.44 -7.20 -8.73
N ARG A 26 1.34 -5.89 -8.92
CA ARG A 26 2.12 -4.88 -8.19
C ARG A 26 1.20 -3.88 -7.51
N MET A 27 1.56 -3.44 -6.30
CA MET A 27 0.91 -2.31 -5.66
C MET A 27 1.93 -1.26 -5.26
N VAL A 28 1.62 0.00 -5.52
CA VAL A 28 2.39 1.14 -5.04
C VAL A 28 1.54 1.92 -4.06
N LEU A 29 2.05 2.11 -2.85
CA LEU A 29 1.34 2.85 -1.80
C LEU A 29 2.33 3.60 -0.89
N PRO A 30 1.96 4.79 -0.40
CA PRO A 30 2.65 5.42 0.71
C PRO A 30 2.31 4.71 2.03
N LEU A 31 3.34 4.36 2.79
CA LEU A 31 3.23 3.77 4.12
C LEU A 31 3.81 4.70 5.18
N GLY A 32 3.09 4.85 6.29
CA GLY A 32 3.52 5.62 7.45
C GLY A 32 2.33 6.20 8.21
N GLU A 33 2.55 6.55 9.48
CA GLU A 33 1.52 7.19 10.31
C GLU A 33 1.21 8.62 9.84
N ASP A 34 0.02 9.10 10.18
CA ASP A 34 -0.36 10.49 9.92
C ASP A 34 0.54 11.46 10.70
N GLY A 35 0.99 12.52 10.02
CA GLY A 35 1.98 13.47 10.56
C GLY A 35 3.42 12.92 10.71
N GLY A 36 3.63 11.61 10.56
CA GLY A 36 4.93 10.95 10.73
C GLY A 36 5.82 10.90 9.49
N HIS A 37 6.85 10.04 9.54
CA HIS A 37 7.66 9.68 8.39
C HIS A 37 6.91 8.70 7.49
N GLN A 38 6.80 9.01 6.20
CA GLN A 38 6.18 8.14 5.22
C GLN A 38 7.19 7.75 4.13
N GLN A 39 7.06 6.53 3.61
CA GLN A 39 7.86 5.99 2.52
C GLN A 39 6.93 5.47 1.42
N LEU A 40 7.31 5.66 0.17
CA LEU A 40 6.67 5.01 -0.95
C LEU A 40 7.13 3.56 -1.00
N CYS A 41 6.19 2.62 -0.94
CA CYS A 41 6.46 1.19 -0.98
C CYS A 41 5.95 0.60 -2.30
N LEU A 42 6.74 -0.27 -2.90
CA LEU A 42 6.34 -1.19 -3.95
C LEU A 42 6.15 -2.58 -3.34
N LEU A 43 4.92 -3.07 -3.38
CA LEU A 43 4.56 -4.44 -3.05
C LEU A 43 4.45 -5.26 -4.34
N ARG A 44 5.05 -6.45 -4.37
CA ARG A 44 4.88 -7.43 -5.45
C ARG A 44 4.24 -8.69 -4.89
N LYS A 45 3.11 -9.12 -5.46
CA LYS A 45 2.49 -10.39 -5.09
C LYS A 45 3.13 -11.52 -5.88
N THR A 46 3.57 -12.55 -5.18
CA THR A 46 4.20 -13.75 -5.73
C THR A 46 3.34 -14.97 -5.39
N GLY A 47 3.67 -16.14 -5.95
CA GLY A 47 3.01 -17.39 -5.58
C GLY A 47 3.24 -17.80 -4.11
N ASN A 48 4.27 -17.26 -3.45
CA ASN A 48 4.67 -17.63 -2.08
C ASN A 48 4.35 -16.54 -1.04
N GLY A 49 3.61 -15.50 -1.41
CA GLY A 49 3.32 -14.33 -0.57
C GLY A 49 3.74 -13.03 -1.22
N THR A 50 4.10 -12.02 -0.44
CA THR A 50 4.43 -10.68 -0.92
C THR A 50 5.88 -10.29 -0.68
N VAL A 51 6.44 -9.51 -1.60
CA VAL A 51 7.77 -8.89 -1.45
C VAL A 51 7.60 -7.38 -1.42
N GLU A 52 8.21 -6.75 -0.42
CA GLU A 52 8.15 -5.31 -0.16
C GLU A 52 9.47 -4.63 -0.50
N GLU A 53 9.38 -3.46 -1.12
CA GLU A 53 10.52 -2.62 -1.48
C GLU A 53 10.22 -1.16 -1.14
N ASN A 54 11.01 -0.56 -0.24
CA ASN A 54 10.92 0.87 0.07
C ASN A 54 11.68 1.67 -0.99
N LEU A 55 11.00 2.62 -1.62
CA LEU A 55 11.54 3.39 -2.75
C LEU A 55 12.12 4.75 -2.32
N LEU A 56 11.29 5.61 -1.74
CA LEU A 56 11.69 6.97 -1.37
C LEU A 56 10.76 7.62 -0.33
N PRO A 57 11.24 8.62 0.45
CA PRO A 57 10.42 9.37 1.39
C PRO A 57 9.36 10.22 0.67
N VAL A 58 8.13 10.21 1.17
CA VAL A 58 7.00 10.96 0.58
C VAL A 58 6.14 11.63 1.66
N ARG A 59 5.16 12.42 1.26
CA ARG A 59 4.14 13.00 2.16
C ARG A 59 2.79 13.06 1.47
N PHE A 60 1.86 12.21 1.91
CA PHE A 60 0.49 12.07 1.44
C PHE A 60 -0.49 12.27 2.59
N VAL A 61 -1.74 12.62 2.25
CA VAL A 61 -2.88 12.65 3.19
C VAL A 61 -3.16 11.24 3.73
N PRO A 62 -3.70 11.10 4.97
CA PRO A 62 -3.98 9.79 5.54
C PRO A 62 -5.10 9.06 4.80
N LEU A 63 -4.96 7.74 4.69
CA LEU A 63 -6.04 6.86 4.25
C LEU A 63 -7.02 6.66 5.41
N LEU A 64 -8.16 7.34 5.34
CA LEU A 64 -9.19 7.26 6.37
C LEU A 64 -9.97 5.94 6.25
N ARG A 65 -10.25 5.32 7.39
CA ARG A 65 -11.25 4.22 7.45
C ARG A 65 -12.63 4.81 7.18
N GLY A 66 -13.46 4.08 6.45
CA GLY A 66 -14.85 4.50 6.20
C GLY A 66 -15.63 4.64 7.51
N VAL A 67 -16.66 5.48 7.50
CA VAL A 67 -17.64 5.56 8.59
C VAL A 67 -18.70 4.50 8.32
N GLU A 68 -18.84 3.50 9.19
CA GLU A 68 -20.03 2.63 9.15
C GLU A 68 -21.24 3.47 9.55
N ALA A 69 -22.27 3.47 8.71
CA ALA A 69 -23.55 4.13 8.96
C ALA A 69 -24.51 3.19 9.70
#